data_AF-A0A2V8BI49-F1
#
_entry.id   AF-A0A2V8BI49-F1
#
_cell.length_a   1.000
_cell.length_b   1.000
_cell.length_c   1.000
_cell.angle_alpha   90.00
_cell.angle_beta   90.00
_cell.angle_gamma   90.00
#
_symmetry.space_group_name_H-M   'P 1'
#
loop_
_entity.id
_entity.type
_entity.pdbx_description
1 polymer ?
#
loop_
_entity_poly.entity_id
_entity_poly.type
_entity_poly.pdbx_seq_one_letter_code
_entity_poly.pdbx_strand_id
1 'polypeptide(L)'
;MSTTTNRETAPRDGGSVDHRLARLLDSPFLARVVPHLAPETLHQLIHYRGLEACGELVTSATPAQLTSLLDLDLWRRAQPGRDEQFNVDRFGEWLEVLVDTGDSVAARTVAALDKHLVIVGLCRYLRVFDPGTFEPTESSDDEPMDRNEMMNSETSGDVLECEVGGYLVRARRADAWDAIVTLLVTLDTEQNHYFHAVMQGCRRLSHSRPEIDGLDDLLRAPEQHLHDAAIERERRRSRHGYATPADARAFLQMARQPRAASAPTAPIATNPIATAYFRAAEEEADTSPEGTSAGAPETAPHHAAADVSAPAFAKASARQGRGDDDIPTSIDAVIELLAEAGVMPERPRALLEAADEDPRAARLPLLRRLMEFVLHHDETAYLARSRDLAFLANTLLAGSSVQSRPFTPREASDAAACICNLGLEYWPARWPGATSQGASSPRELDTAMPPNAFLVDHDLVTAFEVGWSVLYRDVSLFVADQLMSTVADLQCVDADTRRGLRALRRTLVKQREAGAPWLARDAADVLAMLDMTAWISVLGLLDECPILPAALTAVLERRKTPVSPTAFEFISTTAQIGDIRLFMKTLPGVLSR
;
A
#
# COMPACT_ATOMS: atom_id res chain seq x y z
N MET A 1 -69.91 1.29 13.97
CA MET A 1 -68.85 0.49 14.60
C MET A 1 -67.85 0.16 13.51
N SER A 2 -66.76 0.91 13.50
CA SER A 2 -65.83 1.02 12.38
C SER A 2 -64.85 -0.13 12.34
N THR A 3 -64.74 -0.75 11.17
CA THR A 3 -63.70 -1.70 10.77
C THR A 3 -62.41 -0.94 10.50
N THR A 4 -61.39 -1.17 11.34
CA THR A 4 -60.04 -0.62 11.18
C THR A 4 -59.18 -1.59 10.39
N THR A 5 -58.90 -1.25 9.14
CA THR A 5 -57.93 -1.92 8.26
C THR A 5 -56.51 -1.37 8.46
N ASN A 6 -55.55 -2.28 8.55
CA ASN A 6 -54.11 -2.20 8.23
C ASN A 6 -53.37 -0.85 8.31
N ARG A 7 -52.31 -0.82 9.14
CA ARG A 7 -51.14 0.03 8.91
C ARG A 7 -49.87 -0.82 9.00
N GLU A 8 -49.64 -1.55 7.91
CA GLU A 8 -48.36 -2.16 7.57
C GLU A 8 -47.37 -1.02 7.32
N THR A 9 -46.29 -1.03 8.08
CA THR A 9 -45.19 -0.05 8.00
C THR A 9 -44.28 -0.46 6.84
N ALA A 10 -44.48 0.16 5.68
CA ALA A 10 -43.55 0.05 4.57
C ALA A 10 -42.17 0.63 4.97
N PRO A 11 -41.05 -0.04 4.65
CA PRO A 11 -39.73 0.54 4.82
C PRO A 11 -39.56 1.69 3.82
N ARG A 12 -38.94 2.78 4.26
CA ARG A 12 -38.52 3.88 3.40
C ARG A 12 -37.29 3.41 2.61
N ASP A 13 -37.50 2.87 1.42
CA ASP A 13 -36.43 2.72 0.42
C ASP A 13 -36.07 4.11 -0.14
N GLY A 14 -35.11 4.76 0.51
CA GLY A 14 -34.23 5.69 -0.19
C GLY A 14 -33.25 4.83 -0.99
N GLY A 15 -33.22 4.97 -2.32
CA GLY A 15 -32.41 4.12 -3.18
C GLY A 15 -30.97 4.00 -2.68
N SER A 16 -30.52 2.75 -2.51
CA SER A 16 -29.18 2.41 -1.98
C SER A 16 -28.11 3.29 -2.62
N VAL A 17 -27.10 3.70 -1.84
CA VAL A 17 -25.93 4.44 -2.32
C VAL A 17 -25.34 3.78 -3.58
N ASP A 18 -25.36 2.45 -3.65
CA ASP A 18 -24.95 1.66 -4.82
C ASP A 18 -25.77 1.96 -6.09
N HIS A 19 -27.08 2.19 -5.96
CA HIS A 19 -27.95 2.48 -7.10
C HIS A 19 -27.76 3.92 -7.60
N ARG A 20 -27.43 4.86 -6.71
CA ARG A 20 -27.08 6.23 -7.09
C ARG A 20 -25.70 6.27 -7.75
N LEU A 21 -24.73 5.54 -7.21
CA LEU A 21 -23.40 5.38 -7.80
C LEU A 21 -23.49 4.72 -9.19
N ALA A 22 -24.33 3.68 -9.35
CA ALA A 22 -24.54 3.03 -10.63
C ALA A 22 -25.01 3.99 -11.72
N ARG A 23 -26.04 4.78 -11.44
CA ARG A 23 -26.57 5.76 -12.41
C ARG A 23 -25.59 6.87 -12.74
N LEU A 24 -24.71 7.23 -11.79
CA LEU A 24 -23.67 8.23 -11.99
C LEU A 24 -22.52 7.69 -12.86
N LEU A 25 -22.18 6.41 -12.71
CA LEU A 25 -21.18 5.73 -13.55
C LEU A 25 -21.65 5.55 -14.99
N ASP A 26 -22.96 5.38 -15.20
CA ASP A 26 -23.56 5.32 -16.54
C ASP A 26 -23.81 6.73 -17.16
N SER A 27 -23.39 7.81 -16.47
CA SER A 27 -23.63 9.19 -16.91
C SER A 27 -22.45 9.75 -17.72
N PRO A 28 -22.70 10.42 -18.86
CA PRO A 28 -21.66 11.12 -19.62
C PRO A 28 -21.02 12.29 -18.84
N PHE A 29 -21.63 12.69 -17.71
CA PHE A 29 -21.05 13.68 -16.81
C PHE A 29 -19.73 13.20 -16.20
N LEU A 30 -19.54 11.89 -16.03
CA LEU A 30 -18.35 11.37 -15.35
C LEU A 30 -17.06 11.65 -16.12
N ALA A 31 -17.09 11.63 -17.45
CA ALA A 31 -15.96 11.99 -18.30
C ALA A 31 -15.41 13.41 -18.02
N ARG A 32 -16.25 14.34 -17.55
CA ARG A 32 -15.82 15.69 -17.13
C ARG A 32 -15.21 15.72 -15.72
N VAL A 33 -15.61 14.78 -14.88
CA VAL A 33 -15.16 14.68 -13.48
C VAL A 33 -13.83 13.92 -13.39
N VAL A 34 -13.60 12.91 -14.23
CA VAL A 34 -12.39 12.06 -14.22
C VAL A 34 -11.08 12.86 -14.14
N PRO A 35 -10.84 13.93 -14.93
CA PRO A 35 -9.59 14.69 -14.84
C PRO A 35 -9.33 15.35 -13.47
N HIS A 36 -10.37 15.52 -12.66
CA HIS A 36 -10.30 16.14 -11.34
C HIS A 36 -10.21 15.12 -10.19
N LEU A 37 -10.38 13.82 -10.49
CA LEU A 37 -10.29 12.76 -9.49
C LEU A 37 -8.82 12.39 -9.23
N ALA A 38 -8.53 12.06 -7.97
CA ALA A 38 -7.24 11.49 -7.61
C ALA A 38 -7.06 10.11 -8.29
N PRO A 39 -5.84 9.75 -8.75
CA PRO A 39 -5.58 8.45 -9.37
C PRO A 39 -5.99 7.25 -8.50
N GLU A 40 -5.86 7.38 -7.17
CA GLU A 40 -6.24 6.33 -6.22
C GLU A 40 -7.76 6.13 -6.16
N THR A 41 -8.55 7.21 -6.31
CA THR A 41 -10.03 7.12 -6.41
C THR A 41 -10.42 6.40 -7.70
N LEU A 42 -9.75 6.70 -8.81
CA LEU A 42 -9.98 6.01 -10.08
C LEU A 42 -9.61 4.52 -9.99
N HIS A 43 -8.52 4.19 -9.29
CA HIS A 43 -8.12 2.80 -9.06
C HIS A 43 -9.16 2.03 -8.22
N GLN A 44 -9.69 2.64 -7.16
CA GLN A 44 -10.76 2.04 -6.36
C GLN A 44 -12.06 1.84 -7.15
N LEU A 45 -12.41 2.78 -8.03
CA LEU A 45 -13.55 2.64 -8.94
C LEU A 45 -13.39 1.43 -9.87
N ILE A 46 -12.20 1.26 -10.47
CA ILE A 46 -11.87 0.11 -11.32
C ILE A 46 -11.95 -1.19 -10.52
N HIS A 47 -11.49 -1.21 -9.27
CA HIS A 47 -11.58 -2.38 -8.42
C HIS A 47 -13.04 -2.71 -8.03
N TYR A 48 -13.89 -1.70 -7.84
CA TYR A 48 -15.29 -1.89 -7.45
C TYR A 48 -16.16 -2.35 -8.63
N ARG A 49 -15.96 -1.80 -9.84
CA ARG A 49 -16.78 -2.07 -11.03
C ARG A 49 -16.19 -3.12 -11.98
N GLY A 50 -14.89 -3.36 -11.91
CA GLY A 50 -14.14 -4.09 -12.93
C GLY A 50 -13.60 -3.17 -14.02
N LEU A 51 -12.49 -3.58 -14.63
CA LEU A 51 -11.78 -2.78 -15.63
C LEU A 51 -12.57 -2.61 -16.93
N GLU A 52 -13.21 -3.68 -17.41
CA GLU A 52 -14.02 -3.68 -18.63
C GLU A 52 -15.15 -2.64 -18.57
N ALA A 53 -15.81 -2.50 -17.42
CA ALA A 53 -16.88 -1.53 -17.21
C ALA A 53 -16.38 -0.08 -17.10
N CYS A 54 -15.07 0.13 -16.98
CA CYS A 54 -14.45 1.45 -16.81
C CYS A 54 -13.70 1.95 -18.06
N GLY A 55 -13.84 1.31 -19.22
CA GLY A 55 -13.16 1.68 -20.47
C GLY A 55 -13.32 3.17 -20.83
N GLU A 56 -14.55 3.70 -20.80
CA GLU A 56 -14.79 5.13 -21.08
C GLU A 56 -14.12 6.06 -20.05
N LEU A 57 -13.97 5.62 -18.81
CA LEU A 57 -13.32 6.41 -17.75
C LEU A 57 -11.81 6.49 -17.99
N VAL A 58 -11.22 5.37 -18.39
CA VAL A 58 -9.80 5.28 -18.78
C VAL A 58 -9.50 6.24 -19.93
N THR A 59 -10.37 6.30 -20.94
CA THR A 59 -10.17 7.23 -22.08
C THR A 59 -10.30 8.70 -21.73
N SER A 60 -11.03 9.02 -20.65
CA SER A 60 -11.23 10.38 -20.17
C SER A 60 -10.13 10.83 -19.18
N ALA A 61 -9.28 9.90 -18.74
CA ALA A 61 -8.20 10.19 -17.81
C ALA A 61 -7.00 10.86 -18.51
N THR A 62 -6.31 11.73 -17.78
CA THR A 62 -5.09 12.37 -18.29
C THR A 62 -3.92 11.36 -18.36
N PRO A 63 -2.92 11.56 -19.24
CA PRO A 63 -1.75 10.68 -19.30
C PRO A 63 -1.01 10.51 -17.96
N ALA A 64 -0.94 11.58 -17.17
CA ALA A 64 -0.35 11.55 -15.84
C ALA A 64 -1.17 10.68 -14.87
N GLN A 65 -2.49 10.82 -14.87
CA GLN A 65 -3.38 9.97 -14.07
C GLN A 65 -3.28 8.50 -14.51
N LEU A 66 -3.23 8.21 -15.81
CA LEU A 66 -3.08 6.85 -16.33
C LEU A 66 -1.76 6.21 -15.92
N THR A 67 -0.66 6.97 -15.97
CA THR A 67 0.64 6.48 -15.48
C THR A 67 0.57 6.14 -13.99
N SER A 68 0.02 7.03 -13.16
CA SER A 68 -0.17 6.77 -11.73
C SER A 68 -1.12 5.60 -11.46
N LEU A 69 -2.15 5.43 -12.28
CA LEU A 69 -3.13 4.36 -12.14
C LEU A 69 -2.53 3.00 -12.52
N LEU A 70 -1.73 2.92 -13.59
CA LEU A 70 -0.98 1.71 -13.94
C LEU A 70 0.09 1.38 -12.88
N ASP A 71 0.71 2.39 -12.27
CA ASP A 71 1.61 2.20 -11.13
C ASP A 71 0.91 1.55 -9.94
N LEU A 72 -0.39 1.80 -9.74
CA LEU A 72 -1.20 1.18 -8.68
C LEU A 72 -1.72 -0.20 -9.05
N ASP A 73 -2.15 -0.41 -10.31
CA ASP A 73 -2.88 -1.62 -10.71
C ASP A 73 -1.99 -2.75 -11.25
N LEU A 74 -0.90 -2.41 -11.95
CA LEU A 74 -0.02 -3.40 -12.58
C LEU A 74 0.97 -4.04 -11.61
N TRP A 75 1.07 -3.55 -10.38
CA TRP A 75 2.09 -3.97 -9.43
C TRP A 75 1.44 -4.69 -8.25
N ARG A 76 1.63 -6.01 -8.17
CA ARG A 76 1.07 -6.84 -7.08
C ARG A 76 2.12 -7.21 -6.06
N ARG A 77 1.78 -7.11 -4.78
CA ARG A 77 2.61 -7.66 -3.69
C ARG A 77 2.49 -9.17 -3.69
N ALA A 78 3.54 -9.87 -4.12
CA ALA A 78 3.56 -11.34 -4.07
C ALA A 78 3.48 -11.86 -2.63
N GLN A 79 4.08 -11.12 -1.68
CA GLN A 79 3.97 -11.35 -0.24
C GLN A 79 3.94 -10.00 0.49
N PRO A 80 3.26 -9.90 1.63
CA PRO A 80 3.34 -8.72 2.48
C PRO A 80 4.80 -8.38 2.82
N GLY A 81 5.15 -7.08 2.76
CA GLY A 81 6.51 -6.60 3.00
C GLY A 81 7.53 -6.89 1.90
N ARG A 82 7.22 -7.68 0.85
CA ARG A 82 8.11 -7.86 -0.30
C ARG A 82 7.86 -6.84 -1.40
N ASP A 83 8.86 -6.67 -2.25
CA ASP A 83 8.77 -5.80 -3.41
C ASP A 83 7.64 -6.24 -4.33
N GLU A 84 6.93 -5.25 -4.84
CA GLU A 84 5.83 -5.45 -5.76
C GLU A 84 6.39 -5.99 -7.08
N GLN A 85 5.68 -6.97 -7.64
CA GLN A 85 6.04 -7.59 -8.91
C GLN A 85 5.09 -7.12 -9.99
N PHE A 86 5.66 -6.89 -11.18
CA PHE A 86 4.90 -6.54 -12.36
C PHE A 86 3.98 -7.69 -12.77
N ASN A 87 2.68 -7.42 -12.78
CA ASN A 87 1.66 -8.37 -13.16
C ASN A 87 1.42 -8.28 -14.67
N VAL A 88 2.05 -9.22 -15.38
CA VAL A 88 1.95 -9.35 -16.83
C VAL A 88 0.50 -9.58 -17.27
N ASP A 89 -0.22 -10.48 -16.60
CA ASP A 89 -1.59 -10.85 -17.00
C ASP A 89 -2.52 -9.65 -16.94
N ARG A 90 -2.40 -8.85 -15.87
CA ARG A 90 -3.16 -7.61 -15.71
C ARG A 90 -2.81 -6.57 -16.76
N PHE A 91 -1.54 -6.50 -17.19
CA PHE A 91 -1.14 -5.63 -18.30
C PHE A 91 -1.82 -6.03 -19.61
N GLY A 92 -1.97 -7.32 -19.90
CA GLY A 92 -2.73 -7.80 -21.06
C GLY A 92 -4.20 -7.37 -21.02
N GLU A 93 -4.88 -7.55 -19.88
CA GLU A 93 -6.27 -7.10 -19.67
C GLU A 93 -6.43 -5.60 -19.94
N TRP A 94 -5.45 -4.78 -19.53
CA TRP A 94 -5.44 -3.35 -19.84
C TRP A 94 -5.36 -3.04 -21.33
N LEU A 95 -4.54 -3.79 -22.08
CA LEU A 95 -4.44 -3.60 -23.52
C LEU A 95 -5.72 -4.02 -24.25
N GLU A 96 -6.34 -5.13 -23.83
CA GLU A 96 -7.63 -5.59 -24.38
C GLU A 96 -8.71 -4.54 -24.18
N VAL A 97 -8.90 -4.04 -22.95
CA VAL A 97 -9.93 -3.03 -22.66
C VAL A 97 -9.68 -1.72 -23.40
N LEU A 98 -8.41 -1.30 -23.54
CA LEU A 98 -8.08 -0.10 -24.32
C LEU A 98 -8.44 -0.27 -25.80
N VAL A 99 -8.13 -1.41 -26.40
CA VAL A 99 -8.44 -1.71 -27.80
C VAL A 99 -9.95 -1.85 -28.01
N ASP A 100 -10.66 -2.54 -27.11
CA ASP A 100 -12.12 -2.69 -27.16
C ASP A 100 -12.86 -1.35 -27.07
N THR A 101 -12.28 -0.37 -26.38
CA THR A 101 -12.83 1.00 -26.32
C THR A 101 -12.56 1.77 -27.62
N GLY A 102 -11.49 1.44 -28.34
CA GLY A 102 -11.21 1.91 -29.70
C GLY A 102 -9.72 2.00 -30.02
N ASP A 103 -9.32 1.42 -31.15
CA ASP A 103 -7.93 1.27 -31.60
C ASP A 103 -7.11 2.58 -31.58
N SER A 104 -7.63 3.67 -32.17
CA SER A 104 -6.96 4.97 -32.21
C SER A 104 -6.80 5.59 -30.81
N VAL A 105 -7.76 5.33 -29.93
CA VAL A 105 -7.69 5.80 -28.54
C VAL A 105 -6.64 5.00 -27.79
N ALA A 106 -6.62 3.68 -27.94
CA ALA A 106 -5.61 2.81 -27.38
C ALA A 106 -4.19 3.23 -27.78
N ALA A 107 -3.96 3.46 -29.09
CA ALA A 107 -2.67 3.88 -29.62
C ALA A 107 -2.20 5.22 -29.02
N ARG A 108 -3.07 6.23 -28.96
CA ARG A 108 -2.74 7.53 -28.32
C ARG A 108 -2.48 7.40 -26.83
N THR A 109 -3.29 6.60 -26.13
CA THR A 109 -3.14 6.36 -24.70
C THR A 109 -1.82 5.69 -24.40
N VAL A 110 -1.49 4.59 -25.09
CA VAL A 110 -0.23 3.85 -24.91
C VAL A 110 0.98 4.72 -25.28
N ALA A 111 0.89 5.53 -26.33
CA ALA A 111 1.95 6.46 -26.71
C ALA A 111 2.24 7.53 -25.63
N ALA A 112 1.26 7.83 -24.78
CA ALA A 112 1.39 8.79 -23.68
C ALA A 112 1.91 8.16 -22.37
N LEU A 113 2.03 6.83 -22.30
CA LEU A 113 2.58 6.11 -21.16
C LEU A 113 4.13 6.13 -21.16
N ASP A 114 4.70 5.73 -20.02
CA ASP A 114 6.12 5.45 -19.91
C ASP A 114 6.54 4.36 -20.92
N LYS A 115 7.35 4.78 -21.90
CA LYS A 115 7.87 3.92 -22.97
C LYS A 115 8.59 2.68 -22.41
N HIS A 116 9.30 2.79 -21.29
CA HIS A 116 10.01 1.64 -20.71
C HIS A 116 9.02 0.58 -20.20
N LEU A 117 7.92 1.02 -19.56
CA LEU A 117 6.85 0.13 -19.11
C LEU A 117 6.21 -0.62 -20.28
N VAL A 118 5.93 0.08 -21.38
CA VAL A 118 5.32 -0.51 -22.60
C VAL A 118 6.26 -1.53 -23.24
N ILE A 119 7.54 -1.20 -23.42
CA ILE A 119 8.54 -2.12 -23.98
C ILE A 119 8.64 -3.40 -23.13
N VAL A 120 8.75 -3.23 -21.82
CA VAL A 120 8.87 -4.33 -20.86
C VAL A 120 7.63 -5.22 -20.87
N GLY A 121 6.43 -4.62 -20.81
CA GLY A 121 5.17 -5.33 -20.85
C GLY A 121 5.03 -6.14 -22.13
N LEU A 122 5.26 -5.52 -23.29
CA LEU A 122 5.18 -6.21 -24.59
C LEU A 122 6.21 -7.34 -24.71
N CYS A 123 7.45 -7.19 -24.24
CA CYS A 123 8.46 -8.27 -24.30
C CYS A 123 8.10 -9.55 -23.52
N ARG A 124 7.12 -9.47 -22.62
CA ARG A 124 6.57 -10.63 -21.91
C ARG A 124 5.55 -11.39 -22.75
N TYR A 125 4.86 -10.69 -23.64
CA TYR A 125 3.88 -11.26 -24.58
C TYR A 125 4.47 -11.66 -25.92
N LEU A 126 5.51 -10.95 -26.41
CA LEU A 126 6.04 -11.14 -27.75
C LEU A 126 7.58 -11.15 -27.81
N ARG A 127 8.10 -11.75 -28.88
CA ARG A 127 9.47 -11.59 -29.37
C ARG A 127 9.45 -10.86 -30.70
N VAL A 128 10.39 -9.95 -30.89
CA VAL A 128 10.53 -9.14 -32.10
C VAL A 128 11.84 -9.47 -32.79
N PHE A 129 11.76 -9.75 -34.09
CA PHE A 129 12.90 -10.04 -34.96
C PHE A 129 12.92 -9.10 -36.17
N ASP A 130 14.11 -8.86 -36.71
CA ASP A 130 14.22 -8.27 -38.04
C ASP A 130 13.83 -9.31 -39.11
N PRO A 131 13.13 -8.91 -40.19
CA PRO A 131 12.67 -9.83 -41.23
C PRO A 131 13.82 -10.61 -41.91
N GLY A 132 15.04 -10.04 -41.91
CA GLY A 132 16.25 -10.67 -42.43
C GLY A 132 16.94 -11.67 -41.49
N THR A 133 16.52 -11.80 -40.24
CA THR A 133 17.17 -12.71 -39.24
C THR A 133 17.07 -14.19 -39.64
N PHE A 134 16.07 -14.53 -40.45
CA PHE A 134 15.77 -15.88 -40.92
C PHE A 134 15.93 -16.01 -42.45
N GLU A 135 16.63 -15.08 -43.09
CA GLU A 135 17.05 -15.31 -44.48
C GLU A 135 18.10 -16.44 -44.49
N PRO A 136 17.92 -17.49 -45.31
CA PRO A 136 18.91 -18.54 -45.42
C PRO A 136 20.23 -17.90 -45.84
N THR A 137 21.24 -17.98 -44.99
CA THR A 137 22.58 -17.54 -45.35
C THR A 137 23.05 -18.49 -46.44
N GLU A 138 23.33 -17.95 -47.63
CA GLU A 138 23.94 -18.70 -48.73
C GLU A 138 25.33 -19.18 -48.30
N SER A 139 25.39 -20.32 -47.60
CA SER A 139 26.65 -21.01 -47.32
C SER A 139 26.48 -22.52 -47.44
N SER A 140 27.00 -23.00 -48.58
CA SER A 140 27.45 -24.36 -48.94
C SER A 140 26.46 -25.53 -48.87
N ASP A 141 26.11 -26.02 -50.06
CA ASP A 141 26.01 -27.43 -50.48
C ASP A 141 25.17 -28.45 -49.70
N ASP A 142 24.40 -28.04 -48.70
CA ASP A 142 23.28 -28.82 -48.19
C ASP A 142 21.96 -28.28 -48.77
N GLU A 143 21.02 -29.19 -49.09
CA GLU A 143 19.69 -28.83 -49.62
C GLU A 143 19.10 -27.66 -48.82
N PRO A 144 18.49 -26.65 -49.47
CA PRO A 144 17.94 -25.50 -48.78
C PRO A 144 16.92 -26.00 -47.76
N MET A 145 17.30 -26.00 -46.49
CA MET A 145 16.38 -26.27 -45.40
C MET A 145 15.23 -25.28 -45.51
N ASP A 146 14.01 -25.81 -45.59
CA ASP A 146 12.82 -24.98 -45.71
C ASP A 146 12.78 -23.99 -44.54
N ARG A 147 12.34 -22.75 -44.80
CA ARG A 147 12.24 -21.69 -43.79
C ARG A 147 11.39 -22.17 -42.60
N ASN A 148 10.42 -23.05 -42.88
CA ASN A 148 9.62 -23.76 -41.88
C ASN A 148 10.40 -24.78 -41.05
N GLU A 149 11.39 -25.50 -41.58
CA GLU A 149 12.15 -26.51 -40.82
C GLU A 149 13.17 -25.89 -39.87
N MET A 150 13.78 -24.76 -40.23
CA MET A 150 14.65 -24.00 -39.32
C MET A 150 13.84 -23.28 -38.23
N MET A 151 12.59 -22.88 -38.54
CA MET A 151 11.61 -22.33 -37.57
C MET A 151 10.99 -23.39 -36.64
N ASN A 152 10.86 -24.65 -37.08
CA ASN A 152 10.22 -25.73 -36.33
C ASN A 152 11.15 -26.52 -35.38
N SER A 153 12.48 -26.30 -35.43
CA SER A 153 13.41 -27.11 -34.62
C SER A 153 13.42 -26.78 -33.12
N GLU A 154 12.87 -25.63 -32.70
CA GLU A 154 12.81 -25.25 -31.27
C GLU A 154 11.40 -25.17 -30.65
N THR A 155 10.28 -25.19 -31.39
CA THR A 155 8.95 -25.44 -30.77
C THR A 155 7.85 -25.74 -31.80
N SER A 156 6.99 -26.70 -31.44
CA SER A 156 5.74 -27.17 -32.07
C SER A 156 4.96 -26.13 -32.89
N GLY A 157 4.44 -26.52 -34.06
CA GLY A 157 3.77 -25.67 -35.06
C GLY A 157 2.41 -25.06 -34.68
N ASP A 158 2.34 -24.39 -33.54
CA ASP A 158 1.15 -23.68 -33.04
C ASP A 158 1.50 -22.28 -32.49
N VAL A 159 2.62 -21.71 -32.94
CA VAL A 159 3.10 -20.39 -32.48
C VAL A 159 2.49 -19.28 -33.34
N LEU A 160 1.73 -18.38 -32.72
CA LEU A 160 1.14 -17.22 -33.39
C LEU A 160 2.24 -16.24 -33.82
N GLU A 161 2.23 -15.86 -35.10
CA GLU A 161 3.20 -14.95 -35.70
C GLU A 161 2.53 -13.97 -36.66
N CYS A 162 3.05 -12.73 -36.71
CA CYS A 162 2.54 -11.69 -37.61
C CYS A 162 3.66 -10.73 -38.00
N GLU A 163 3.62 -10.21 -39.23
CA GLU A 163 4.50 -9.13 -39.69
C GLU A 163 3.78 -7.78 -39.52
N VAL A 164 4.40 -6.86 -38.77
CA VAL A 164 3.85 -5.53 -38.50
C VAL A 164 4.93 -4.47 -38.69
N GLY A 165 4.68 -3.48 -39.56
CA GLY A 165 5.57 -2.33 -39.78
C GLY A 165 7.03 -2.71 -40.11
N GLY A 166 7.23 -3.84 -40.80
CA GLY A 166 8.54 -4.36 -41.17
C GLY A 166 9.28 -5.16 -40.09
N TYR A 167 8.60 -5.56 -39.01
CA TYR A 167 9.13 -6.44 -37.97
C TYR A 167 8.37 -7.77 -37.95
N LEU A 168 9.07 -8.88 -37.70
CA LEU A 168 8.45 -10.17 -37.42
C LEU A 168 8.18 -10.29 -35.92
N VAL A 169 6.91 -10.41 -35.55
CA VAL A 169 6.44 -10.53 -34.18
C VAL A 169 5.97 -11.95 -33.92
N ARG A 170 6.49 -12.57 -32.86
CA ARG A 170 6.14 -13.94 -32.43
C ARG A 170 5.58 -13.93 -31.02
N ALA A 171 4.46 -14.61 -30.80
CA ALA A 171 3.87 -14.77 -29.47
C ALA A 171 4.79 -15.59 -28.54
N ARG A 172 5.02 -15.08 -27.33
CA ARG A 172 5.48 -15.87 -26.16
C ARG A 172 4.30 -16.39 -25.36
N ARG A 173 3.20 -15.63 -25.38
CA ARG A 173 1.91 -15.93 -24.77
C ARG A 173 0.84 -15.62 -25.80
N ALA A 174 -0.19 -16.46 -25.86
CA ALA A 174 -1.33 -16.25 -26.75
C ALA A 174 -2.39 -15.32 -26.14
N ASP A 175 -2.39 -15.18 -24.80
CA ASP A 175 -3.26 -14.27 -24.07
C ASP A 175 -3.06 -12.83 -24.60
N ALA A 176 -4.15 -12.08 -24.86
CA ALA A 176 -4.13 -10.73 -25.45
C ALA A 176 -3.47 -10.57 -26.83
N TRP A 177 -3.19 -11.65 -27.57
CA TRP A 177 -2.50 -11.57 -28.87
C TRP A 177 -3.22 -10.66 -29.87
N ASP A 178 -4.52 -10.85 -30.07
CA ASP A 178 -5.29 -10.09 -31.06
C ASP A 178 -5.34 -8.59 -30.73
N ALA A 179 -5.50 -8.24 -29.44
CA ALA A 179 -5.45 -6.86 -28.98
C ALA A 179 -4.06 -6.25 -29.19
N ILE A 180 -2.99 -6.99 -28.88
CA ILE A 180 -1.61 -6.51 -29.06
C ILE A 180 -1.30 -6.27 -30.55
N VAL A 181 -1.66 -7.19 -31.44
CA VAL A 181 -1.45 -7.02 -32.89
C VAL A 181 -2.24 -5.81 -33.41
N THR A 182 -3.52 -5.68 -33.00
CA THR A 182 -4.37 -4.55 -33.38
C THR A 182 -3.78 -3.21 -32.92
N LEU A 183 -3.28 -3.16 -31.68
CA LEU A 183 -2.59 -2.00 -31.14
C LEU A 183 -1.31 -1.66 -31.93
N LEU A 184 -0.48 -2.67 -32.25
CA LEU A 184 0.77 -2.45 -33.00
C LEU A 184 0.51 -1.94 -34.42
N VAL A 185 -0.49 -2.47 -35.12
CA VAL A 185 -0.90 -1.98 -36.45
C VAL A 185 -1.39 -0.53 -36.37
N THR A 186 -2.17 -0.19 -35.35
CA THR A 186 -2.66 1.18 -35.17
C THR A 186 -1.54 2.14 -34.75
N LEU A 187 -0.59 1.70 -33.92
CA LEU A 187 0.60 2.48 -33.57
C LEU A 187 1.49 2.76 -34.79
N ASP A 188 1.67 1.79 -35.69
CA ASP A 188 2.44 1.99 -36.93
C ASP A 188 1.79 3.04 -37.83
N THR A 189 0.46 3.04 -37.92
CA THR A 189 -0.30 3.97 -38.78
C THR A 189 -0.42 5.38 -38.19
N GLU A 190 -0.74 5.50 -36.90
CA GLU A 190 -1.03 6.80 -36.25
C GLU A 190 0.17 7.41 -35.52
N GLN A 191 1.10 6.60 -35.02
CA GLN A 191 2.20 7.01 -34.14
C GLN A 191 3.53 6.35 -34.54
N ASN A 192 3.84 6.35 -35.84
CA ASN A 192 4.95 5.59 -36.46
C ASN A 192 6.31 5.74 -35.74
N HIS A 193 6.69 6.96 -35.32
CA HIS A 193 7.96 7.18 -34.60
C HIS A 193 7.98 6.47 -33.24
N TYR A 194 6.86 6.50 -32.50
CA TYR A 194 6.74 5.80 -31.22
C TYR A 194 6.73 4.29 -31.43
N PHE A 195 5.99 3.79 -32.42
CA PHE A 195 5.97 2.38 -32.81
C PHE A 195 7.39 1.85 -33.04
N HIS A 196 8.18 2.50 -33.90
CA HIS A 196 9.55 2.05 -34.16
C HIS A 196 10.45 2.12 -32.92
N ALA A 197 10.30 3.13 -32.07
CA ALA A 197 11.06 3.22 -30.82
C ALA A 197 10.74 2.05 -29.86
N VAL A 198 9.47 1.66 -29.76
CA VAL A 198 9.03 0.51 -28.95
C VAL A 198 9.53 -0.79 -29.57
N MET A 199 9.35 -1.01 -30.88
CA MET A 199 9.77 -2.23 -31.56
C MET A 199 11.29 -2.44 -31.50
N GLN A 200 12.10 -1.37 -31.63
CA GLN A 200 13.54 -1.44 -31.43
C GLN A 200 13.91 -1.82 -29.98
N GLY A 201 13.17 -1.30 -29.00
CA GLY A 201 13.29 -1.69 -27.60
C GLY A 201 13.00 -3.18 -27.41
N CYS A 202 11.87 -3.65 -27.94
CA CYS A 202 11.46 -5.05 -27.85
C CYS A 202 12.43 -6.00 -28.56
N ARG A 203 12.97 -5.58 -29.70
CA ARG A 203 13.99 -6.31 -30.45
C ARG A 203 15.26 -6.47 -29.61
N ARG A 204 15.80 -5.39 -29.03
CA ARG A 204 17.00 -5.45 -28.18
C ARG A 204 16.84 -6.46 -27.03
N LEU A 205 15.68 -6.48 -26.40
CA LEU A 205 15.37 -7.42 -25.33
C LEU A 205 15.17 -8.86 -25.84
N SER A 206 14.60 -9.03 -27.03
CA SER A 206 14.41 -10.34 -27.68
C SER A 206 15.73 -11.01 -28.09
N HIS A 207 16.74 -10.22 -28.47
CA HIS A 207 18.07 -10.71 -28.83
C HIS A 207 19.03 -10.88 -27.64
N SER A 208 18.63 -10.48 -26.43
CA SER A 208 19.46 -10.69 -25.24
C SER A 208 19.54 -12.18 -24.91
N ARG A 209 20.60 -12.85 -25.41
CA ARG A 209 20.98 -14.19 -24.97
C ARG A 209 21.71 -14.08 -23.63
N PRO A 210 21.60 -15.08 -22.74
CA PRO A 210 22.46 -15.14 -21.56
C PRO A 210 23.92 -15.19 -22.03
N GLU A 211 24.76 -14.25 -21.60
CA GLU A 211 26.21 -14.41 -21.75
C GLU A 211 26.63 -15.58 -20.87
N ILE A 212 27.27 -16.58 -21.47
CA ILE A 212 27.84 -17.74 -20.77
C ILE A 212 29.25 -17.32 -20.32
N ASP A 213 29.36 -16.29 -19.49
CA ASP A 213 30.64 -15.72 -19.06
C ASP A 213 30.92 -15.88 -17.56
N GLY A 214 30.07 -16.63 -16.84
CA GLY A 214 30.25 -16.92 -15.42
C GLY A 214 29.81 -15.79 -14.48
N LEU A 215 29.12 -14.76 -15.00
CA LEU A 215 28.41 -13.75 -14.22
C LEU A 215 26.94 -14.12 -14.03
N ASP A 216 26.67 -15.36 -13.59
CA ASP A 216 25.31 -15.88 -13.34
C ASP A 216 24.52 -15.08 -12.28
N ASP A 217 25.17 -14.16 -11.56
CA ASP A 217 24.59 -13.31 -10.52
C ASP A 217 23.99 -11.97 -11.05
N LEU A 218 24.18 -11.61 -12.32
CA LEU A 218 23.64 -10.38 -12.90
C LEU A 218 22.24 -10.58 -13.51
N LEU A 219 21.37 -9.58 -13.35
CA LEU A 219 20.04 -9.55 -13.97
C LEU A 219 20.17 -9.56 -15.50
N ARG A 220 19.36 -10.40 -16.17
CA ARG A 220 19.31 -10.41 -17.64
C ARG A 220 18.72 -9.09 -18.16
N ALA A 221 19.02 -8.70 -19.40
CA ALA A 221 18.54 -7.43 -19.95
C ALA A 221 17.02 -7.15 -19.78
N PRO A 222 16.11 -8.13 -19.93
CA PRO A 222 14.68 -7.93 -19.65
C PRO A 222 14.36 -7.71 -18.17
N GLU A 223 15.12 -8.32 -17.27
CA GLU A 223 15.00 -8.15 -15.83
C GLU A 223 15.56 -6.80 -15.38
N GLN A 224 16.66 -6.35 -16.00
CA GLN A 224 17.21 -5.02 -15.78
C GLN A 224 16.24 -3.91 -16.21
N HIS A 225 15.60 -4.03 -17.38
CA HIS A 225 14.61 -3.03 -17.82
C HIS A 225 13.37 -2.99 -16.90
N LEU A 226 12.94 -4.15 -16.36
CA LEU A 226 11.90 -4.21 -15.33
C LEU A 226 12.32 -3.49 -14.05
N HIS A 227 13.56 -3.72 -13.63
CA HIS A 227 14.12 -3.08 -12.45
C HIS A 227 14.17 -1.55 -12.62
N ASP A 228 14.62 -1.06 -13.77
CA ASP A 228 14.65 0.37 -14.08
C ASP A 228 13.24 0.99 -14.07
N ALA A 229 12.24 0.29 -14.65
CA ALA A 229 10.84 0.71 -14.61
C ALA A 229 10.27 0.72 -13.17
N ALA A 230 10.64 -0.26 -12.35
CA ALA A 230 10.28 -0.29 -10.93
C ALA A 230 10.89 0.89 -10.15
N ILE A 231 12.15 1.24 -10.44
CA ILE A 231 12.84 2.38 -9.83
C ILE A 231 12.15 3.68 -10.20
N GLU A 232 11.84 3.92 -11.47
CA GLU A 232 11.21 5.18 -11.88
C GLU A 232 9.79 5.30 -11.30
N ARG A 233 9.05 4.19 -11.24
CA ARG A 233 7.78 4.13 -10.48
C ARG A 233 7.98 4.52 -9.02
N GLU A 234 8.94 3.92 -8.35
CA GLU A 234 9.18 4.17 -6.94
C GLU A 234 9.62 5.62 -6.70
N ARG A 235 10.40 6.19 -7.63
CA ARG A 235 10.74 7.62 -7.63
C ARG A 235 9.48 8.48 -7.72
N ARG A 236 8.56 8.18 -8.64
CA ARG A 236 7.27 8.89 -8.74
C ARG A 236 6.46 8.79 -7.46
N ARG A 237 6.42 7.61 -6.82
CA ARG A 237 5.73 7.44 -5.53
C ARG A 237 6.41 8.21 -4.39
N SER A 238 7.73 8.21 -4.36
CA SER A 238 8.51 9.02 -3.40
C SER A 238 8.16 10.50 -3.51
N ARG A 239 7.91 11.01 -4.74
CA ARG A 239 7.46 12.39 -4.98
C ARG A 239 6.11 12.74 -4.34
N HIS A 240 5.30 11.72 -4.05
CA HIS A 240 3.99 11.88 -3.41
C HIS A 240 4.07 11.59 -1.90
N GLY A 241 5.28 11.51 -1.34
CA GLY A 241 5.51 11.23 0.08
C GLY A 241 5.35 9.75 0.45
N TYR A 242 5.46 8.82 -0.49
CA TYR A 242 5.51 7.40 -0.15
C TYR A 242 6.94 6.95 0.14
N ALA A 243 7.12 6.10 1.15
CA ALA A 243 8.40 5.44 1.38
C ALA A 243 8.54 4.22 0.47
N THR A 244 9.74 4.00 -0.05
CA THR A 244 10.03 2.80 -0.86
C THR A 244 9.94 1.54 0.01
N PRO A 245 9.48 0.39 -0.52
CA PRO A 245 9.45 -0.85 0.26
C PRO A 245 10.81 -1.24 0.85
N ALA A 246 11.89 -0.97 0.11
CA ALA A 246 13.26 -1.22 0.56
C ALA A 246 13.66 -0.32 1.74
N ASP A 247 13.42 0.99 1.62
CA ASP A 247 13.72 1.95 2.68
C ASP A 247 12.85 1.74 3.91
N ALA A 248 11.57 1.44 3.70
CA ALA A 248 10.62 1.13 4.77
C ALA A 248 11.07 -0.11 5.57
N ARG A 249 11.46 -1.20 4.89
CA ARG A 249 12.01 -2.39 5.55
C ARG A 249 13.31 -2.08 6.30
N ALA A 250 14.21 -1.33 5.67
CA ALA A 250 15.48 -0.96 6.29
C ALA A 250 15.23 -0.11 7.55
N PHE A 251 14.31 0.85 7.50
CA PHE A 251 13.89 1.65 8.65
C PHE A 251 13.34 0.76 9.77
N LEU A 252 12.37 -0.11 9.46
CA LEU A 252 11.76 -1.01 10.46
C LEU A 252 12.77 -1.99 11.05
N GLN A 253 13.73 -2.46 10.25
CA GLN A 253 14.79 -3.35 10.73
C GLN A 253 15.78 -2.62 11.64
N MET A 254 16.14 -1.38 11.32
CA MET A 254 16.94 -0.52 12.20
C MET A 254 16.21 -0.23 13.51
N ALA A 255 14.91 0.06 13.44
CA ALA A 255 14.06 0.34 14.60
C ALA A 255 13.91 -0.85 15.57
N ARG A 256 14.10 -2.10 15.11
CA ARG A 256 14.10 -3.29 15.99
C ARG A 256 15.31 -3.34 16.92
N GLN A 257 16.39 -2.63 16.59
CA GLN A 257 17.62 -2.58 17.36
C GLN A 257 17.67 -1.27 18.16
N PRO A 258 17.82 -1.31 19.50
CA PRO A 258 18.02 -0.09 20.28
C PRO A 258 19.30 0.57 19.80
N ARG A 259 19.20 1.84 19.42
CA ARG A 259 20.38 2.67 19.19
C ARG A 259 21.23 2.66 20.45
N ALA A 260 22.47 2.17 20.32
CA ALA A 260 23.46 2.36 21.37
C ALA A 260 23.56 3.86 21.65
N ALA A 261 23.56 4.25 22.92
CA ALA A 261 23.76 5.64 23.30
C ALA A 261 25.09 6.10 22.70
N SER A 262 25.03 6.94 21.67
CA SER A 262 26.19 7.68 21.20
C SER A 262 26.77 8.48 22.36
N ALA A 263 28.08 8.77 22.31
CA ALA A 263 28.76 9.59 23.30
C ALA A 263 27.92 10.84 23.67
N PRO A 264 27.92 11.29 24.94
CA PRO A 264 26.98 12.30 25.49
C PRO A 264 27.03 13.69 24.83
N THR A 265 27.87 13.88 23.81
CA THR A 265 28.08 15.12 23.07
C THR A 265 27.69 15.04 21.59
N ALA A 266 27.30 13.86 21.08
CA ALA A 266 26.78 13.74 19.72
C ALA A 266 25.29 14.12 19.72
N PRO A 267 24.81 14.93 18.74
CA PRO A 267 23.38 15.14 18.57
C PRO A 267 22.67 13.80 18.43
N ILE A 268 21.42 13.71 18.93
CA ILE A 268 20.58 12.51 18.78
C ILE A 268 20.60 12.16 17.29
N ALA A 269 21.28 11.06 16.95
CA ALA A 269 21.48 10.71 15.55
C ALA A 269 20.12 10.25 15.01
N THR A 270 19.40 11.16 14.35
CA THR A 270 18.12 10.92 13.69
C THR A 270 18.25 9.73 12.72
N ASN A 271 17.16 8.98 12.51
CA ASN A 271 17.17 7.89 11.54
C ASN A 271 17.59 8.40 10.14
N PRO A 272 18.69 7.89 9.54
CA PRO A 272 19.18 8.40 8.26
C PRO A 272 18.17 8.24 7.13
N ILE A 273 17.32 7.21 7.18
CA ILE A 273 16.26 6.98 6.20
C ILE A 273 15.15 8.02 6.37
N ALA A 274 14.72 8.27 7.60
CA ALA A 274 13.74 9.33 7.88
C ALA A 274 14.28 10.71 7.48
N THR A 275 15.56 11.00 7.79
CA THR A 275 16.23 12.24 7.38
C THR A 275 16.28 12.40 5.87
N ALA A 276 16.59 11.33 5.12
CA ALA A 276 16.60 11.36 3.66
C ALA A 276 15.18 11.58 3.09
N TYR A 277 14.18 10.92 3.67
CA TYR A 277 12.77 11.08 3.29
C TYR A 277 12.30 12.53 3.48
N PHE A 278 12.52 13.13 4.65
CA PHE A 278 12.08 14.50 4.91
C PHE A 278 12.82 15.52 4.03
N ARG A 279 14.12 15.32 3.78
CA ARG A 279 14.89 16.16 2.85
C ARG A 279 14.31 16.12 1.43
N ALA A 280 13.99 14.93 0.92
CA ALA A 280 13.42 14.78 -0.41
C ALA A 280 12.05 15.48 -0.53
N ALA A 281 11.22 15.41 0.52
CA ALA A 281 9.94 16.09 0.55
C ALA A 281 10.07 17.63 0.61
N GLU A 282 11.08 18.15 1.30
CA GLU A 282 11.39 19.58 1.36
C GLU A 282 11.90 20.12 0.01
N GLU A 283 12.81 19.40 -0.65
CA GLU A 283 13.32 19.76 -1.98
C GLU A 283 12.20 19.85 -3.03
N GLU A 284 11.16 19.02 -2.91
CA GLU A 284 10.01 19.08 -3.81
C GLU A 284 9.04 20.23 -3.54
N ALA A 285 8.81 20.56 -2.27
CA ALA A 285 8.03 21.72 -1.89
C ALA A 285 8.66 23.01 -2.47
N ASP A 286 9.99 23.10 -2.49
CA ASP A 286 10.74 24.23 -3.06
C ASP A 286 10.72 24.27 -4.61
N THR A 287 10.52 23.12 -5.27
CA THR A 287 10.43 23.06 -6.75
C THR A 287 9.03 23.28 -7.31
N SER A 288 8.01 23.32 -6.44
CA SER A 288 6.65 23.70 -6.84
C SER A 288 6.64 25.19 -7.21
N PRO A 289 6.21 25.58 -8.42
CA PRO A 289 6.24 26.97 -8.86
C PRO A 289 5.09 27.76 -8.21
N GLU A 290 5.23 28.09 -6.92
CA GLU A 290 4.46 29.17 -6.31
C GLU A 290 5.28 30.47 -6.35
N GLY A 291 4.78 31.41 -7.15
CA GLY A 291 5.02 32.83 -6.96
C GLY A 291 6.44 33.29 -7.25
N THR A 292 6.72 33.57 -8.53
CA THR A 292 7.70 34.58 -8.91
C THR A 292 7.46 35.85 -8.08
N SER A 293 8.31 36.04 -7.07
CA SER A 293 8.60 37.32 -6.44
C SER A 293 9.19 38.22 -7.52
N ALA A 294 8.32 38.77 -8.36
CA ALA A 294 8.66 39.87 -9.25
C ALA A 294 8.69 41.12 -8.39
N GLY A 295 9.87 41.71 -8.31
CA GLY A 295 10.17 42.89 -7.51
C GLY A 295 9.22 44.06 -7.76
N ALA A 296 9.13 44.89 -6.73
CA ALA A 296 8.50 46.20 -6.76
C ALA A 296 8.89 47.03 -7.99
N PRO A 297 7.92 47.80 -8.53
CA PRO A 297 8.17 49.22 -8.65
C PRO A 297 7.01 50.09 -8.12
N GLU A 298 7.41 51.06 -7.30
CA GLU A 298 6.93 52.44 -7.10
C GLU A 298 5.53 52.89 -7.61
N THR A 299 4.67 53.20 -6.63
CA THR A 299 3.85 54.42 -6.44
C THR A 299 3.16 55.17 -7.61
N ALA A 300 1.80 55.14 -7.52
CA ALA A 300 0.80 56.24 -7.57
C ALA A 300 0.18 56.69 -8.93
N PRO A 301 -1.04 57.31 -8.95
CA PRO A 301 -2.21 57.19 -8.06
C PRO A 301 -3.62 57.12 -8.76
N HIS A 302 -4.62 56.76 -7.96
CA HIS A 302 -6.07 57.13 -7.95
C HIS A 302 -6.86 57.34 -9.27
N HIS A 303 -7.97 56.61 -9.43
CA HIS A 303 -9.32 57.18 -9.60
C HIS A 303 -10.42 56.14 -9.27
N ALA A 304 -11.59 56.65 -8.89
CA ALA A 304 -12.56 56.04 -7.99
C ALA A 304 -13.84 55.50 -8.66
N ALA A 305 -14.56 54.69 -7.86
CA ALA A 305 -16.02 54.59 -7.72
C ALA A 305 -16.85 53.68 -8.67
N ALA A 306 -17.46 52.66 -8.06
CA ALA A 306 -18.90 52.28 -8.06
C ALA A 306 -18.99 50.75 -7.87
N ASP A 307 -19.21 50.21 -6.67
CA ASP A 307 -20.48 50.15 -5.91
C ASP A 307 -21.63 49.54 -6.74
N VAL A 308 -22.04 48.29 -6.45
CA VAL A 308 -23.42 47.92 -6.07
C VAL A 308 -23.40 46.51 -5.45
N SER A 309 -23.96 46.46 -4.25
CA SER A 309 -24.13 45.32 -3.35
C SER A 309 -25.15 44.27 -3.80
N ALA A 310 -24.95 43.06 -3.28
CA ALA A 310 -25.93 41.98 -3.20
C ALA A 310 -27.25 42.39 -2.51
N PRO A 311 -28.31 41.56 -2.65
CA PRO A 311 -29.06 41.20 -1.46
C PRO A 311 -29.35 39.70 -1.34
N ALA A 312 -29.48 39.30 -0.09
CA ALA A 312 -29.79 37.95 0.36
C ALA A 312 -31.30 37.76 0.60
N PHE A 313 -31.73 36.49 0.45
CA PHE A 313 -32.88 35.81 1.08
C PHE A 313 -34.32 36.30 0.82
N ALA A 314 -35.11 35.42 0.18
CA ALA A 314 -36.50 35.18 0.53
C ALA A 314 -36.88 33.69 0.36
N LYS A 315 -37.25 33.05 1.47
CA LYS A 315 -37.90 31.72 1.50
C LYS A 315 -39.37 31.87 1.09
N ALA A 316 -39.84 31.05 0.15
CA ALA A 316 -41.25 30.66 0.07
C ALA A 316 -41.39 29.31 -0.67
N SER A 317 -42.04 28.37 0.00
CA SER A 317 -42.33 27.02 -0.49
C SER A 317 -43.33 27.01 -1.66
N ALA A 318 -43.06 26.16 -2.65
CA ALA A 318 -44.11 25.51 -3.43
C ALA A 318 -43.71 24.04 -3.67
N ARG A 319 -44.41 23.16 -2.96
CA ARG A 319 -44.55 21.74 -3.32
C ARG A 319 -45.28 21.66 -4.65
N GLN A 320 -44.69 21.03 -5.66
CA GLN A 320 -45.26 19.90 -6.43
C GLN A 320 -44.35 19.64 -7.65
N GLY A 321 -43.67 18.50 -7.68
CA GLY A 321 -42.87 18.02 -8.80
C GLY A 321 -42.23 16.70 -8.38
N ARG A 322 -42.91 15.60 -8.70
CA ARG A 322 -42.55 14.23 -8.33
C ARG A 322 -42.15 13.55 -9.65
N GLY A 323 -40.90 13.13 -9.77
CA GLY A 323 -40.40 12.31 -10.87
C GLY A 323 -39.19 12.92 -11.57
N ASP A 324 -38.08 12.16 -11.55
CA ASP A 324 -36.78 12.38 -12.18
C ASP A 324 -35.87 13.47 -11.59
N ASP A 325 -34.55 13.29 -11.80
CA ASP A 325 -33.41 14.11 -11.36
C ASP A 325 -32.85 13.84 -9.95
N ASP A 326 -31.88 12.92 -9.88
CA ASP A 326 -30.86 12.92 -8.81
C ASP A 326 -29.55 12.32 -9.37
N ILE A 327 -29.08 12.88 -10.48
CA ILE A 327 -27.68 12.76 -10.91
C ILE A 327 -26.96 13.98 -10.33
N PRO A 328 -25.92 13.81 -9.51
CA PRO A 328 -25.12 14.93 -9.03
C PRO A 328 -24.58 15.75 -10.21
N THR A 329 -24.97 17.01 -10.31
CA THR A 329 -24.56 17.93 -11.39
C THR A 329 -23.32 18.76 -11.04
N SER A 330 -22.77 18.60 -9.83
CA SER A 330 -21.56 19.27 -9.36
C SER A 330 -20.45 18.25 -9.04
N ILE A 331 -19.20 18.61 -9.33
CA ILE A 331 -18.00 17.80 -9.01
C ILE A 331 -17.95 17.48 -7.52
N ASP A 332 -18.27 18.44 -6.64
CA ASP A 332 -18.26 18.24 -5.19
C ASP A 332 -19.29 17.20 -4.74
N ALA A 333 -20.48 17.21 -5.36
CA ALA A 333 -21.54 16.26 -5.06
C ALA A 333 -21.21 14.84 -5.58
N VAL A 334 -20.40 14.72 -6.64
CA VAL A 334 -19.84 13.44 -7.08
C VAL A 334 -18.80 12.93 -6.09
N ILE A 335 -17.90 13.80 -5.61
CA ILE A 335 -16.87 13.44 -4.62
C ILE A 335 -17.52 13.01 -3.30
N GLU A 336 -18.55 13.72 -2.84
CA GLU A 336 -19.33 13.33 -1.66
C GLU A 336 -20.03 11.98 -1.85
N LEU A 337 -20.63 11.71 -3.01
CA LEU A 337 -21.25 10.42 -3.29
C LEU A 337 -20.23 9.28 -3.36
N LEU A 338 -19.03 9.52 -3.92
CA LEU A 338 -17.93 8.56 -3.93
C LEU A 338 -17.41 8.29 -2.51
N ALA A 339 -17.39 9.31 -1.64
CA ALA A 339 -17.05 9.16 -0.23
C ALA A 339 -18.13 8.37 0.54
N GLU A 340 -19.41 8.66 0.31
CA GLU A 340 -20.55 7.91 0.89
C GLU A 340 -20.53 6.44 0.45
N ALA A 341 -20.12 6.16 -0.78
CA ALA A 341 -19.99 4.82 -1.32
C ALA A 341 -18.72 4.08 -0.86
N GLY A 342 -17.82 4.74 -0.12
CA GLY A 342 -16.56 4.14 0.34
C GLY A 342 -15.53 3.91 -0.78
N VAL A 343 -15.65 4.62 -1.89
CA VAL A 343 -14.78 4.52 -3.08
C VAL A 343 -13.70 5.62 -3.09
N MET A 344 -13.60 6.39 -2.01
CA MET A 344 -12.51 7.34 -1.82
C MET A 344 -11.34 6.67 -1.10
N PRO A 345 -10.09 6.86 -1.58
CA PRO A 345 -8.90 6.36 -0.91
C PRO A 345 -8.84 6.96 0.48
N GLU A 346 -8.82 6.10 1.50
CA GLU A 346 -8.48 6.51 2.86
C GLU A 346 -7.02 6.97 2.82
N ARG A 347 -6.75 8.26 2.60
CA ARG A 347 -5.42 8.81 2.87
C ARG A 347 -5.10 8.53 4.34
N PRO A 348 -3.83 8.25 4.70
CA PRO A 348 -3.42 8.26 6.10
C PRO A 348 -3.75 9.66 6.63
N ARG A 349 -4.87 9.75 7.36
CA ARG A 349 -5.40 11.04 7.82
C ARG A 349 -4.40 11.64 8.80
N ALA A 350 -4.26 12.96 8.78
CA ALA A 350 -3.77 13.68 9.95
C ALA A 350 -4.64 13.25 11.13
N LEU A 351 -4.03 12.52 12.06
CA LEU A 351 -4.64 11.44 12.83
C LEU A 351 -5.64 11.90 13.92
N LEU A 352 -6.08 13.15 13.90
CA LEU A 352 -6.74 13.78 15.05
C LEU A 352 -7.98 14.64 14.75
N GLU A 353 -8.47 14.74 13.50
CA GLU A 353 -9.68 15.55 13.21
C GLU A 353 -11.03 14.78 13.31
N ALA A 354 -11.02 13.47 13.60
CA ALA A 354 -12.26 12.69 13.69
C ALA A 354 -12.68 12.41 15.14
N ALA A 355 -13.61 13.25 15.60
CA ALA A 355 -14.67 13.06 16.61
C ALA A 355 -14.32 12.45 17.99
N ASP A 356 -14.61 13.23 19.03
CA ASP A 356 -14.66 12.89 20.47
C ASP A 356 -15.48 11.64 20.86
N GLU A 357 -16.06 10.90 19.91
CA GLU A 357 -16.93 9.73 20.17
C GLU A 357 -16.30 8.36 19.81
N ASP A 358 -15.11 8.27 19.21
CA ASP A 358 -14.52 6.97 18.84
C ASP A 358 -13.96 6.23 20.08
N PRO A 359 -14.39 5.01 20.44
CA PRO A 359 -13.79 4.24 21.55
C PRO A 359 -12.28 3.95 21.37
N ARG A 360 -11.72 4.09 20.17
CA ARG A 360 -10.28 4.01 19.89
C ARG A 360 -9.54 5.27 20.33
N ALA A 361 -10.25 6.39 20.38
CA ALA A 361 -9.79 7.68 20.84
C ALA A 361 -9.32 7.63 22.31
N ALA A 362 -10.03 6.86 23.12
CA ALA A 362 -9.71 6.66 24.54
C ALA A 362 -8.43 5.84 24.77
N ARG A 363 -7.84 5.21 23.74
CA ARG A 363 -6.74 4.23 23.86
C ARG A 363 -5.35 4.80 23.64
N LEU A 364 -5.27 6.07 23.22
CA LEU A 364 -4.01 6.78 22.97
C LEU A 364 -3.89 8.01 23.89
N PRO A 365 -4.11 7.87 25.22
CA PRO A 365 -4.27 9.02 26.11
C PRO A 365 -3.01 9.88 26.17
N LEU A 366 -1.82 9.28 26.07
CA LEU A 366 -0.56 9.99 26.17
C LEU A 366 -0.24 10.75 24.88
N LEU A 367 -0.31 10.08 23.73
CA LEU A 367 -0.05 10.72 22.43
C LEU A 367 -1.02 11.87 22.18
N ARG A 368 -2.32 11.69 22.47
CA ARG A 368 -3.34 12.73 22.29
C ARG A 368 -3.11 13.94 23.16
N ARG A 369 -2.89 13.74 24.46
CA ARG A 369 -2.58 14.83 25.39
C ARG A 369 -1.39 15.67 24.91
N LEU A 370 -0.34 15.03 24.39
CA LEU A 370 0.84 15.73 23.90
C LEU A 370 0.57 16.45 22.58
N MET A 371 -0.11 15.81 21.63
CA MET A 371 -0.47 16.42 20.35
C MET A 371 -1.44 17.60 20.51
N GLU A 372 -2.43 17.49 21.41
CA GLU A 372 -3.33 18.58 21.77
C GLU A 372 -2.56 19.75 22.39
N PHE A 373 -1.59 19.48 23.26
CA PHE A 373 -0.75 20.54 23.82
C PHE A 373 0.00 21.28 22.71
N VAL A 374 0.67 20.56 21.80
CA VAL A 374 1.43 21.17 20.71
C VAL A 374 0.51 21.94 19.75
N LEU A 375 -0.66 21.40 19.40
CA LEU A 375 -1.65 22.08 18.55
C LEU A 375 -2.01 23.49 19.06
N HIS A 376 -2.14 23.66 20.38
CA HIS A 376 -2.51 24.94 20.99
C HIS A 376 -1.33 25.90 21.24
N HIS A 377 -0.09 25.42 21.21
CA HIS A 377 1.08 26.19 21.65
C HIS A 377 2.14 26.39 20.56
N ASP A 378 2.24 25.48 19.59
CA ASP A 378 3.20 25.52 18.49
C ASP A 378 2.67 24.79 17.24
N GLU A 379 2.09 25.58 16.32
CA GLU A 379 1.54 25.08 15.05
C GLU A 379 2.62 24.42 14.17
N THR A 380 3.85 24.93 14.20
CA THR A 380 4.94 24.40 13.37
C THR A 380 5.38 23.02 13.86
N ALA A 381 5.50 22.85 15.18
CA ALA A 381 5.77 21.55 15.78
C ALA A 381 4.59 20.59 15.54
N TYR A 382 3.33 21.05 15.62
CA TYR A 382 2.17 20.20 15.34
C TYR A 382 2.18 19.65 13.90
N LEU A 383 2.46 20.50 12.92
CA LEU A 383 2.58 20.08 11.52
C LEU A 383 3.75 19.11 11.32
N ALA A 384 4.89 19.35 11.98
CA ALA A 384 6.03 18.44 11.94
C ALA A 384 5.68 17.06 12.52
N ARG A 385 5.04 16.99 13.69
CA ARG A 385 4.60 15.73 14.31
C ARG A 385 3.52 15.01 13.48
N SER A 386 2.66 15.76 12.81
CA SER A 386 1.68 15.20 11.88
C SER A 386 2.36 14.57 10.65
N ARG A 387 3.40 15.22 10.12
CA ARG A 387 4.25 14.66 9.04
C ARG A 387 4.99 13.41 9.50
N ASP A 388 5.49 13.38 10.74
CA ASP A 388 6.13 12.19 11.32
C ASP A 388 5.17 10.99 11.32
N LEU A 389 3.93 11.18 11.78
CA LEU A 389 2.91 10.11 11.77
C LEU A 389 2.58 9.61 10.36
N ALA A 390 2.48 10.52 9.38
CA ALA A 390 2.25 10.15 7.99
C ALA A 390 3.41 9.31 7.42
N PHE A 391 4.65 9.73 7.67
CA PHE A 391 5.85 8.96 7.29
C PHE A 391 5.84 7.56 7.91
N LEU A 392 5.52 7.44 9.20
CA LEU A 392 5.47 6.16 9.91
C LEU A 392 4.36 5.25 9.39
N ALA A 393 3.18 5.80 9.09
CA ALA A 393 2.08 5.05 8.46
C ALA A 393 2.49 4.55 7.07
N ASN A 394 3.11 5.39 6.24
CA ASN A 394 3.61 5.00 4.92
C ASN A 394 4.70 3.93 5.02
N THR A 395 5.55 4.01 6.03
CA THR A 395 6.60 3.02 6.30
C THR A 395 6.01 1.66 6.69
N LEU A 396 4.99 1.62 7.56
CA LEU A 396 4.28 0.39 7.88
C LEU A 396 3.54 -0.18 6.66
N LEU A 397 2.88 0.69 5.89
CA LEU A 397 2.15 0.31 4.69
C LEU A 397 3.06 -0.29 3.62
N ALA A 398 4.29 0.22 3.45
CA ALA A 398 5.23 -0.25 2.43
C ALA A 398 6.11 -1.42 2.90
N GLY A 399 6.52 -1.42 4.17
CA GLY A 399 7.58 -2.31 4.67
C GLY A 399 7.15 -3.39 5.65
N SER A 400 5.87 -3.44 6.06
CA SER A 400 5.39 -4.34 7.10
C SER A 400 4.11 -5.08 6.71
N SER A 401 3.70 -6.01 7.56
CA SER A 401 2.50 -6.82 7.42
C SER A 401 1.74 -6.97 8.73
N VAL A 402 0.43 -7.15 8.60
CA VAL A 402 -0.49 -7.47 9.70
C VAL A 402 -1.38 -8.63 9.28
N GLN A 403 -1.54 -9.61 10.13
CA GLN A 403 -2.21 -10.90 9.92
C GLN A 403 -1.81 -11.58 8.61
N SER A 404 -0.51 -11.57 8.26
CA SER A 404 -0.02 -12.10 6.98
C SER A 404 -0.63 -11.48 5.73
N ARG A 405 -1.13 -10.24 5.82
CA ARG A 405 -1.61 -9.43 4.70
C ARG A 405 -0.99 -8.02 4.75
N PRO A 406 -1.01 -7.25 3.65
CA PRO A 406 -0.66 -5.85 3.71
C PRO A 406 -1.62 -5.07 4.61
N PHE A 407 -1.12 -3.99 5.20
CA PHE A 407 -1.92 -3.00 5.91
C PHE A 407 -2.91 -2.31 4.95
N THR A 408 -4.07 -1.93 5.46
CA THR A 408 -4.82 -0.82 4.87
C THR A 408 -4.22 0.52 5.33
N PRO A 409 -4.44 1.63 4.60
CA PRO A 409 -3.92 2.94 5.02
C PRO A 409 -4.38 3.36 6.43
N ARG A 410 -5.64 3.06 6.78
CA ARG A 410 -6.19 3.33 8.11
C ARG A 410 -5.53 2.47 9.18
N GLU A 411 -5.35 1.17 8.93
CA GLU A 411 -4.65 0.29 9.88
C GLU A 411 -3.20 0.71 10.09
N ALA A 412 -2.50 1.12 9.03
CA ALA A 412 -1.13 1.60 9.13
C ALA A 412 -1.04 2.88 9.98
N SER A 413 -2.02 3.79 9.83
CA SER A 413 -2.13 5.01 10.63
C SER A 413 -2.41 4.67 12.10
N ASP A 414 -3.41 3.84 12.36
CA ASP A 414 -3.78 3.40 13.71
C ASP A 414 -2.60 2.68 14.40
N ALA A 415 -1.91 1.80 13.68
CA ALA A 415 -0.73 1.10 14.17
C ALA A 415 0.41 2.07 14.48
N ALA A 416 0.73 3.02 13.60
CA ALA A 416 1.77 4.03 13.83
C ALA A 416 1.49 4.82 15.12
N ALA A 417 0.25 5.27 15.31
CA ALA A 417 -0.14 5.99 16.51
C ALA A 417 -0.05 5.13 17.79
N CYS A 418 -0.48 3.86 17.72
CA CYS A 418 -0.37 2.91 18.84
C CYS A 418 1.09 2.65 19.22
N ILE A 419 1.95 2.44 18.23
CA ILE A 419 3.38 2.18 18.44
C ILE A 419 4.08 3.42 19.03
N CYS A 420 3.76 4.62 18.55
CA CYS A 420 4.24 5.87 19.13
C CYS A 420 3.80 6.02 20.60
N ASN A 421 2.51 5.77 20.90
CA ASN A 421 2.00 5.84 22.27
C ASN A 421 2.73 4.85 23.18
N LEU A 422 2.94 3.62 22.72
CA LEU A 422 3.70 2.62 23.45
C LEU A 422 5.13 3.09 23.72
N GLY A 423 5.82 3.66 22.72
CA GLY A 423 7.17 4.17 22.91
C GLY A 423 7.26 5.33 23.91
N LEU A 424 6.26 6.20 23.94
CA LEU A 424 6.15 7.28 24.92
C LEU A 424 5.97 6.76 26.37
N GLU A 425 5.30 5.62 26.58
CA GLU A 425 5.20 5.00 27.92
C GLU A 425 6.53 4.46 28.46
N TYR A 426 7.52 4.21 27.59
CA TYR A 426 8.86 3.76 27.98
C TYR A 426 9.87 4.92 28.15
N TRP A 427 9.40 6.17 28.09
CA TRP A 427 10.20 7.31 28.48
C TRP A 427 10.33 7.37 30.02
N PRO A 428 11.50 7.71 30.59
CA PRO A 428 12.80 7.88 29.94
C PRO A 428 13.61 6.57 29.81
N ALA A 429 13.19 5.47 30.44
CA ALA A 429 14.01 4.28 30.65
C ALA A 429 14.64 3.63 29.39
N ARG A 430 14.00 3.80 28.21
CA ARG A 430 14.48 3.22 26.94
C ARG A 430 14.79 4.24 25.84
N TRP A 431 14.77 5.53 26.18
CA TRP A 431 14.99 6.60 25.21
C TRP A 431 16.49 6.91 25.03
N PRO A 432 16.97 7.08 23.79
CA PRO A 432 18.36 7.47 23.54
C PRO A 432 18.67 8.85 24.17
N GLY A 433 19.82 8.99 24.83
CA GLY A 433 20.28 10.28 25.37
C GLY A 433 19.53 10.78 26.62
N ALA A 434 18.53 10.05 27.11
CA ALA A 434 17.88 10.33 28.40
C ALA A 434 18.79 9.91 29.57
N THR A 435 19.95 10.55 29.72
CA THR A 435 20.78 10.40 30.92
C THR A 435 20.11 11.12 32.09
N SER A 436 19.94 10.38 33.18
CA SER A 436 19.38 10.78 34.47
C SER A 436 20.08 12.00 35.08
N GLN A 437 19.79 13.21 34.62
CA GLN A 437 20.14 14.42 35.34
C GLN A 437 19.05 14.70 36.39
N GLY A 438 19.02 13.90 37.46
CA GLY A 438 18.22 14.22 38.66
C GLY A 438 17.47 13.07 39.35
N ALA A 439 17.41 11.86 38.78
CA ALA A 439 16.71 10.75 39.44
C ALA A 439 17.58 10.17 40.58
N SER A 440 17.05 10.24 41.80
CA SER A 440 17.76 9.78 43.00
C SER A 440 17.68 8.25 43.18
N SER A 441 16.87 7.56 42.37
CA SER A 441 16.72 6.11 42.37
C SER A 441 16.23 5.53 41.03
N PRO A 442 16.62 4.30 40.66
CA PRO A 442 16.16 3.62 39.44
C PRO A 442 14.63 3.45 39.34
N ARG A 443 13.94 3.34 40.48
CA ARG A 443 12.48 3.17 40.55
C ARG A 443 11.67 4.43 40.21
N GLU A 444 12.24 5.63 40.33
CA GLU A 444 11.53 6.88 39.97
C GLU A 444 11.49 7.09 38.45
N LEU A 445 12.48 6.53 37.72
CA LEU A 445 12.56 6.57 36.26
C LEU A 445 11.54 5.65 35.59
N ASP A 446 11.11 4.55 36.24
CA ASP A 446 10.17 3.58 35.67
C ASP A 446 8.71 4.10 35.60
N THR A 447 8.40 5.21 36.27
CA THR A 447 7.03 5.79 36.36
C THR A 447 6.94 7.24 35.89
N ALA A 448 8.03 7.81 35.38
CA ALA A 448 8.05 9.20 34.95
C ALA A 448 7.27 9.34 33.63
N MET A 449 6.28 10.24 33.59
CA MET A 449 5.54 10.57 32.37
C MET A 449 6.19 11.76 31.65
N PRO A 450 6.19 11.78 30.31
CA PRO A 450 6.76 12.90 29.57
C PRO A 450 6.00 14.20 29.89
N PRO A 451 6.70 15.35 29.96
CA PRO A 451 6.07 16.65 30.17
C PRO A 451 5.17 17.02 28.99
N ASN A 452 4.19 17.90 29.20
CA ASN A 452 3.26 18.29 28.12
C ASN A 452 3.96 18.88 26.89
N ALA A 453 5.03 19.65 27.09
CA ALA A 453 5.81 20.26 26.02
C ALA A 453 6.78 19.29 25.32
N PHE A 454 6.77 18.00 25.67
CA PHE A 454 7.75 17.03 25.18
C PHE A 454 7.87 16.98 23.64
N LEU A 455 6.73 16.96 22.94
CA LEU A 455 6.70 16.88 21.47
C LEU A 455 7.07 18.18 20.74
N VAL A 456 7.29 19.28 21.47
CA VAL A 456 7.87 20.51 20.88
C VAL A 456 9.31 20.23 20.43
N ASP A 457 10.10 19.61 21.29
CA ASP A 457 11.53 19.36 21.04
C ASP A 457 11.85 17.92 20.56
N HIS A 458 10.88 17.00 20.64
CA HIS A 458 11.09 15.57 20.32
C HIS A 458 10.18 15.08 19.19
N ASP A 459 10.77 14.33 18.26
CA ASP A 459 10.06 13.72 17.14
C ASP A 459 9.28 12.44 17.52
N LEU A 460 8.26 12.13 16.72
CA LEU A 460 7.50 10.88 16.88
C LEU A 460 8.22 9.69 16.24
N VAL A 461 9.22 9.91 15.39
CA VAL A 461 10.05 8.85 14.81
C VAL A 461 10.80 8.09 15.91
N THR A 462 11.37 8.80 16.88
CA THR A 462 12.07 8.21 18.04
C THR A 462 11.10 7.46 18.95
N ALA A 463 9.92 8.03 19.21
CA ALA A 463 8.87 7.34 19.95
C ALA A 463 8.49 6.03 19.26
N PHE A 464 8.33 6.05 17.94
CA PHE A 464 8.06 4.86 17.14
C PHE A 464 9.19 3.84 17.22
N GLU A 465 10.46 4.24 17.06
CA GLU A 465 11.61 3.33 17.15
C GLU A 465 11.64 2.60 18.51
N VAL A 466 11.40 3.34 19.61
CA VAL A 466 11.30 2.75 20.95
C VAL A 466 10.13 1.76 21.02
N GLY A 467 8.92 2.17 20.62
CA GLY A 467 7.73 1.31 20.65
C GLY A 467 7.88 0.05 19.79
N TRP A 468 8.43 0.19 18.58
CA TRP A 468 8.67 -0.92 17.65
C TRP A 468 9.71 -1.90 18.19
N SER A 469 10.78 -1.40 18.81
CA SER A 469 11.78 -2.25 19.49
C SER A 469 11.18 -3.03 20.66
N VAL A 470 10.23 -2.43 21.38
CA VAL A 470 9.49 -3.07 22.48
C VAL A 470 8.60 -4.18 21.92
N LEU A 471 7.80 -3.92 20.87
CA LEU A 471 6.97 -4.96 20.25
C LEU A 471 7.82 -6.14 19.78
N TYR A 472 8.94 -5.85 19.13
CA TYR A 472 9.85 -6.91 18.68
C TYR A 472 10.39 -7.74 19.85
N ARG A 473 10.96 -7.10 20.88
CA ARG A 473 11.66 -7.79 21.98
C ARG A 473 10.72 -8.40 23.02
N ASP A 474 9.76 -7.61 23.49
CA ASP A 474 8.92 -7.94 24.62
C ASP A 474 7.63 -8.67 24.20
N VAL A 475 7.29 -8.67 22.91
CA VAL A 475 6.18 -9.45 22.35
C VAL A 475 6.70 -10.53 21.41
N SER A 476 7.20 -10.21 20.21
CA SER A 476 7.51 -11.22 19.18
C SER A 476 8.56 -12.25 19.63
N LEU A 477 9.73 -11.78 20.10
CA LEU A 477 10.80 -12.66 20.56
C LEU A 477 10.39 -13.43 21.82
N PHE A 478 9.77 -12.75 22.77
CA PHE A 478 9.28 -13.37 24.01
C PHE A 478 8.25 -14.48 23.75
N VAL A 479 7.27 -14.23 22.87
CA VAL A 479 6.23 -15.20 22.51
C VAL A 479 6.83 -16.40 21.79
N ALA A 480 7.77 -16.17 20.85
CA ALA A 480 8.48 -17.26 20.18
C ALA A 480 9.26 -18.12 21.19
N ASP A 481 10.00 -17.51 22.12
CA ASP A 481 10.79 -18.21 23.13
C ASP A 481 9.89 -19.02 24.08
N GLN A 482 8.79 -18.42 24.54
CA GLN A 482 7.84 -19.08 25.43
C GLN A 482 7.04 -20.19 24.73
N LEU A 483 6.70 -20.02 23.45
CA LEU A 483 6.04 -21.05 22.65
C LEU A 483 6.97 -22.23 22.37
N MET A 484 8.25 -21.98 22.08
CA MET A 484 9.25 -23.05 21.93
C MET A 484 9.37 -23.90 23.21
N SER A 485 9.39 -23.26 24.38
CA SER A 485 9.37 -23.97 25.66
C SER A 485 8.08 -24.76 25.85
N THR A 486 6.93 -24.12 25.64
CA THR A 486 5.61 -24.74 25.82
C THR A 486 5.45 -25.98 24.94
N VAL A 487 5.78 -25.87 23.65
CA VAL A 487 5.68 -26.98 22.69
C VAL A 487 6.66 -28.11 22.99
N ALA A 488 7.80 -27.82 23.62
CA ALA A 488 8.75 -28.86 24.04
C ALA A 488 8.22 -29.75 25.17
N ASP A 489 7.39 -29.18 26.06
CA ASP A 489 6.88 -29.85 27.25
C ASP A 489 5.52 -30.53 27.03
N LEU A 490 4.81 -30.20 25.94
CA LEU A 490 3.51 -30.79 25.62
C LEU A 490 3.61 -32.29 25.27
N GLN A 491 2.81 -33.10 25.96
CA GLN A 491 2.66 -34.52 25.69
C GLN A 491 1.37 -34.79 24.91
N CYS A 492 1.47 -34.97 23.59
CA CYS A 492 0.34 -35.37 22.75
C CYS A 492 0.36 -36.88 22.45
N VAL A 493 -0.80 -37.53 22.55
CA VAL A 493 -0.99 -38.96 22.23
C VAL A 493 -0.96 -39.18 20.70
N ASP A 494 -1.54 -38.25 19.95
CA ASP A 494 -1.60 -38.29 18.49
C ASP A 494 -0.23 -38.11 17.82
N ALA A 495 0.07 -38.97 16.82
CA ALA A 495 1.37 -39.01 16.16
C ALA A 495 1.57 -37.87 15.16
N ASP A 496 0.51 -37.44 14.48
CA ASP A 496 0.57 -36.39 13.46
C ASP A 496 0.67 -35.01 14.11
N THR A 497 -0.11 -34.76 15.16
CA THR A 497 0.01 -33.58 16.03
C THR A 497 1.41 -33.49 16.63
N ARG A 498 1.98 -34.59 17.13
CA ARG A 498 3.37 -34.62 17.65
C ARG A 498 4.39 -34.29 16.57
N ARG A 499 4.19 -34.75 15.33
CA ARG A 499 5.04 -34.42 14.19
C ARG A 499 4.93 -32.93 13.83
N GLY A 500 3.71 -32.39 13.80
CA GLY A 500 3.44 -30.97 13.58
C GLY A 500 4.09 -30.08 14.63
N LEU A 501 3.96 -30.40 15.92
CA LEU A 501 4.58 -29.66 17.02
C LEU A 501 6.12 -29.67 16.93
N ARG A 502 6.73 -30.79 16.53
CA ARG A 502 8.18 -30.86 16.25
C ARG A 502 8.59 -30.05 15.02
N ALA A 503 7.72 -29.95 14.01
CA ALA A 503 7.96 -29.09 12.84
C ALA A 503 7.89 -27.62 13.24
N LEU A 504 6.82 -27.21 13.94
CA LEU A 504 6.65 -25.88 14.52
C LEU A 504 7.88 -25.45 15.32
N ARG A 505 8.33 -26.28 16.28
CA ARG A 505 9.51 -25.97 17.10
C ARG A 505 10.77 -25.77 16.25
N ARG A 506 11.02 -26.64 15.26
CA ARG A 506 12.19 -26.51 14.36
C ARG A 506 12.13 -25.22 13.54
N THR A 507 10.95 -24.88 13.02
CA THR A 507 10.75 -23.63 12.28
C THR A 507 10.92 -22.42 13.19
N LEU A 508 10.36 -22.43 14.40
CA LEU A 508 10.53 -21.35 15.38
C LEU A 508 12.00 -21.12 15.72
N VAL A 509 12.77 -22.18 16.00
CA VAL A 509 14.22 -22.04 16.30
C VAL A 509 14.93 -21.38 15.12
N LYS A 510 14.74 -21.89 13.90
CA LYS A 510 15.36 -21.34 12.69
C LYS A 510 15.01 -19.86 12.48
N GLN A 511 13.74 -19.52 12.58
CA GLN A 511 13.26 -18.16 12.31
C GLN A 511 13.60 -17.19 13.46
N ARG A 512 13.68 -17.68 14.70
CA ARG A 512 14.15 -16.93 15.86
C ARG A 512 15.62 -16.54 15.74
N GLU A 513 16.47 -17.46 15.26
CA GLU A 513 17.89 -17.22 14.98
C GLU A 513 18.07 -16.24 13.81
N ALA A 514 17.21 -16.32 12.79
CA ALA A 514 17.17 -15.35 11.69
C ALA A 514 16.60 -13.98 12.10
N GLY A 515 16.12 -13.83 13.34
CA GLY A 515 15.55 -12.58 13.85
C GLY A 515 14.14 -12.27 13.34
N ALA A 516 13.47 -13.21 12.67
CA ALA A 516 12.16 -13.05 12.02
C ALA A 516 11.14 -14.13 12.47
N PRO A 517 10.81 -14.22 13.78
CA PRO A 517 9.97 -15.30 14.31
C PRO A 517 8.57 -15.40 13.66
N TRP A 518 8.05 -14.31 13.11
CA TRP A 518 6.75 -14.29 12.41
C TRP A 518 6.72 -15.17 11.16
N LEU A 519 7.86 -15.50 10.57
CA LEU A 519 7.95 -16.45 9.45
C LEU A 519 7.67 -17.91 9.88
N ALA A 520 7.52 -18.18 11.18
CA ALA A 520 7.09 -19.48 11.68
C ALA A 520 5.57 -19.61 11.84
N ARG A 521 4.81 -18.55 11.52
CA ARG A 521 3.36 -18.48 11.71
C ARG A 521 2.59 -19.62 11.05
N ASP A 522 2.88 -19.95 9.80
CA ASP A 522 2.21 -21.05 9.09
C ASP A 522 2.44 -22.41 9.76
N ALA A 523 3.59 -22.60 10.40
CA ALA A 523 3.86 -23.84 11.13
C ALA A 523 3.02 -23.96 12.42
N ALA A 524 2.40 -22.87 12.89
CA ALA A 524 1.59 -22.83 14.10
C ALA A 524 0.17 -23.39 13.91
N ASP A 525 -0.23 -23.74 12.69
CA ASP A 525 -1.53 -24.36 12.37
C ASP A 525 -1.81 -25.65 13.14
N VAL A 526 -0.75 -26.36 13.55
CA VAL A 526 -0.87 -27.53 14.45
C VAL A 526 -1.56 -27.19 15.77
N LEU A 527 -1.47 -25.95 16.25
CA LEU A 527 -2.11 -25.51 17.49
C LEU A 527 -3.63 -25.46 17.37
N ALA A 528 -4.18 -25.29 16.15
CA ALA A 528 -5.61 -25.28 15.92
C ALA A 528 -6.28 -26.61 16.28
N MET A 529 -5.53 -27.73 16.19
CA MET A 529 -6.00 -29.06 16.60
C MET A 529 -6.07 -29.23 18.11
N LEU A 530 -5.33 -28.41 18.88
CA LEU A 530 -5.32 -28.44 20.34
C LEU A 530 -6.36 -27.46 20.90
N ASP A 531 -6.26 -26.19 20.51
CA ASP A 531 -7.23 -25.17 20.90
C ASP A 531 -7.24 -24.02 19.89
N MET A 532 -8.41 -23.78 19.29
CA MET A 532 -8.60 -22.76 18.26
C MET A 532 -8.38 -21.33 18.79
N THR A 533 -8.74 -21.05 20.04
CA THR A 533 -8.59 -19.71 20.64
C THR A 533 -7.15 -19.41 20.99
N ALA A 534 -6.42 -20.40 21.48
CA ALA A 534 -4.98 -20.33 21.72
C ALA A 534 -4.23 -20.13 20.40
N TRP A 535 -4.61 -20.87 19.34
CA TRP A 535 -4.04 -20.71 18.01
C TRP A 535 -4.25 -19.29 17.46
N ILE A 536 -5.48 -18.76 17.42
CA ILE A 536 -5.76 -17.39 16.96
C ILE A 536 -4.95 -16.35 17.76
N SER A 537 -4.87 -16.53 19.07
CA SER A 537 -4.12 -15.64 19.96
C SER A 537 -2.63 -15.65 19.64
N VAL A 538 -2.03 -16.84 19.50
CA VAL A 538 -0.61 -17.01 19.18
C VAL A 538 -0.28 -16.47 17.78
N LEU A 539 -1.16 -16.69 16.80
CA LEU A 539 -0.96 -16.16 15.44
C LEU A 539 -0.84 -14.62 15.45
N GLY A 540 -1.76 -13.93 16.12
CA GLY A 540 -1.72 -12.46 16.21
C GLY A 540 -0.47 -11.92 16.93
N LEU A 541 0.07 -12.67 17.89
CA LEU A 541 1.28 -12.29 18.62
C LEU A 541 2.58 -12.62 17.86
N LEU A 542 2.56 -13.65 17.00
CA LEU A 542 3.66 -14.02 16.10
C LEU A 542 3.56 -13.32 14.75
N ASP A 543 2.98 -12.15 14.71
CA ASP A 543 2.87 -11.36 13.50
C ASP A 543 4.05 -10.39 13.37
N GLU A 544 4.32 -9.90 12.15
CA GLU A 544 5.41 -8.95 11.94
C GLU A 544 5.15 -7.63 12.68
N CYS A 545 3.91 -7.16 12.64
CA CYS A 545 3.36 -6.17 13.57
C CYS A 545 2.42 -6.87 14.55
N PRO A 546 2.89 -7.21 15.78
CA PRO A 546 2.06 -7.92 16.74
C PRO A 546 0.78 -7.16 17.09
N ILE A 547 -0.32 -7.89 17.14
CA ILE A 547 -1.63 -7.40 17.52
C ILE A 547 -2.10 -8.08 18.80
N LEU A 548 -3.10 -7.52 19.46
CA LEU A 548 -3.84 -8.12 20.55
C LEU A 548 -5.16 -8.68 20.02
N PRO A 549 -5.27 -10.00 19.77
CA PRO A 549 -6.51 -10.59 19.28
C PRO A 549 -7.59 -10.54 20.36
N ALA A 550 -8.84 -10.28 19.99
CA ALA A 550 -9.95 -10.31 20.95
C ALA A 550 -10.09 -11.68 21.64
N ALA A 551 -9.63 -12.76 20.98
CA ALA A 551 -9.57 -14.10 21.53
C ALA A 551 -8.68 -14.19 22.78
N LEU A 552 -7.55 -13.46 22.80
CA LEU A 552 -6.62 -13.45 23.93
C LEU A 552 -7.28 -12.85 25.17
N THR A 553 -7.92 -11.69 25.00
CA THR A 553 -8.64 -11.00 26.08
C THR A 553 -9.77 -11.89 26.63
N ALA A 554 -10.50 -12.57 25.75
CA ALA A 554 -11.56 -13.49 26.15
C ALA A 554 -11.05 -14.70 26.95
N VAL A 555 -9.86 -15.24 26.61
CA VAL A 555 -9.22 -16.32 27.38
C VAL A 555 -8.82 -15.83 28.78
N LEU A 556 -8.23 -14.65 28.89
CA LEU A 556 -7.82 -14.08 30.18
C LEU A 556 -9.02 -13.77 31.09
N GLU A 557 -10.07 -13.19 30.52
CA GLU A 557 -11.30 -12.82 31.25
C GLU A 557 -12.29 -13.99 31.41
N ARG A 558 -11.98 -15.17 30.84
CA ARG A 558 -12.84 -16.37 30.84
C ARG A 558 -14.24 -16.09 30.28
N ARG A 559 -14.35 -15.22 29.27
CA ARG A 559 -15.63 -14.92 28.61
C ARG A 559 -16.12 -16.14 27.84
N LYS A 560 -17.44 -16.38 27.89
CA LYS A 560 -18.11 -17.47 27.15
C LYS A 560 -18.84 -16.97 25.88
N THR A 561 -18.72 -15.68 25.58
CA THR A 561 -19.36 -15.07 24.41
C THR A 561 -18.58 -15.40 23.13
N PRO A 562 -19.26 -15.55 21.98
CA PRO A 562 -18.58 -15.73 20.70
C PRO A 562 -17.67 -14.53 20.43
N VAL A 563 -16.43 -14.79 20.00
CA VAL A 563 -15.44 -13.78 19.67
C VAL A 563 -15.14 -13.88 18.17
N SER A 564 -15.09 -12.73 17.50
CA SER A 564 -14.72 -12.72 16.08
C SER A 564 -13.25 -13.13 15.93
N PRO A 565 -12.92 -14.09 15.04
CA PRO A 565 -11.55 -14.54 14.82
C PRO A 565 -10.68 -13.46 14.16
N THR A 566 -11.30 -12.46 13.52
CA THR A 566 -10.61 -11.35 12.85
C THR A 566 -10.59 -10.06 13.67
N ALA A 567 -11.25 -10.02 14.83
CA ALA A 567 -11.24 -8.83 15.67
C ALA A 567 -9.92 -8.73 16.45
N PHE A 568 -9.23 -7.60 16.29
CA PHE A 568 -7.99 -7.32 16.97
C PHE A 568 -7.83 -5.84 17.31
N GLU A 569 -6.86 -5.56 18.16
CA GLU A 569 -6.41 -4.23 18.50
C GLU A 569 -4.89 -4.15 18.32
N PHE A 570 -4.37 -2.99 17.93
CA PHE A 570 -2.92 -2.77 17.97
C PHE A 570 -2.48 -2.57 19.43
N ILE A 571 -1.30 -3.10 19.76
CA ILE A 571 -0.73 -2.95 21.09
C ILE A 571 -0.21 -1.52 21.25
N SER A 572 -0.80 -0.77 22.19
CA SER A 572 -0.49 0.64 22.42
C SER A 572 0.01 0.95 23.83
N THR A 573 -0.07 -0.01 24.77
CA THR A 573 0.26 0.21 26.19
C THR A 573 1.10 -0.92 26.80
N THR A 574 1.85 -0.58 27.85
CA THR A 574 2.62 -1.52 28.68
C THR A 574 1.73 -2.51 29.42
N ALA A 575 0.51 -2.11 29.80
CA ALA A 575 -0.47 -2.98 30.44
C ALA A 575 -0.85 -4.18 29.54
N GLN A 576 -1.09 -3.92 28.25
CA GLN A 576 -1.38 -4.99 27.28
C GLN A 576 -0.21 -5.97 27.13
N ILE A 577 1.05 -5.51 27.21
CA ILE A 577 2.22 -6.40 27.24
C ILE A 577 2.21 -7.28 28.51
N GLY A 578 1.79 -6.72 29.64
CA GLY A 578 1.55 -7.47 30.88
C GLY A 578 0.53 -8.60 30.69
N ASP A 579 -0.59 -8.31 30.04
CA ASP A 579 -1.64 -9.28 29.71
C ASP A 579 -1.13 -10.39 28.78
N ILE A 580 -0.34 -10.05 27.77
CA ILE A 580 0.30 -11.03 26.87
C ILE A 580 1.21 -11.98 27.66
N ARG A 581 2.03 -11.44 28.59
CA ARG A 581 2.89 -12.26 29.44
C ARG A 581 2.08 -13.18 30.36
N LEU A 582 0.93 -12.72 30.86
CA LEU A 582 0.03 -13.55 31.64
C LEU A 582 -0.59 -14.68 30.81
N PHE A 583 -1.05 -14.36 29.59
CA PHE A 583 -1.59 -15.34 28.65
C PHE A 583 -0.55 -16.42 28.28
N MET A 584 0.67 -16.02 27.94
CA MET A 584 1.73 -16.98 27.57
C MET A 584 2.12 -17.91 28.74
N LYS A 585 1.92 -17.48 30.00
CA LYS A 585 2.10 -18.35 31.18
C LYS A 585 0.95 -19.35 31.37
N THR A 586 -0.27 -19.01 30.97
CA THR A 586 -1.43 -19.92 31.08
C THR A 586 -1.56 -20.86 29.88
N LEU A 587 -0.92 -20.53 28.75
CA LEU A 587 -0.95 -21.28 27.49
C LEU A 587 -0.71 -22.80 27.63
N PRO A 588 0.29 -23.31 28.38
CA PRO A 588 0.50 -24.76 28.51
C PRO A 588 -0.72 -25.48 29.09
N GLY A 589 -1.42 -24.85 30.04
CA GLY A 589 -2.63 -25.40 30.66
C GLY A 589 -3.88 -25.29 29.78
N VAL A 590 -3.87 -24.45 28.74
CA VAL A 590 -4.92 -24.38 27.72
C VAL A 590 -4.69 -25.48 26.69
N LEU A 591 -3.46 -25.66 26.22
CA LEU A 591 -3.10 -26.63 25.18
C LEU A 591 -3.06 -28.10 25.66
N SER A 592 -3.08 -28.34 26.97
CA SER A 592 -3.08 -29.69 27.57
C SER A 592 -4.46 -30.21 27.94
N ARG A 593 -5.52 -29.45 27.69
CA ARG A 593 -6.92 -29.87 27.89
C ARG A 593 -7.41 -30.61 26.65
#